data_AF-A0A973MQF2-F1
#
_entry.id   AF-A0A973MQF2-F1
#
_cell.length_a   1.000
_cell.length_b   1.000
_cell.length_c   1.000
_cell.angle_alpha   90.00
_cell.angle_beta   90.00
_cell.angle_gamma   90.00
#
_symmetry.space_group_name_H-M   'P 1'
#
loop_
_entity.id
_entity.type
_entity.pdbx_description
1 polymer ?
#
loop_
_entity_poly.entity_id
_entity_poly.type
_entity_poly.pdbx_seq_one_letter_code
_entity_poly.pdbx_strand_id
1 'polypeptide(L)' 'MKLPACRLADLPRGEAFRLESDPAVAVFHTEDGELYA' A
#
# COMPACT_ATOMS: atom_id res chain seq x y z
N MET A 1 -1.34 -3.07 16.94
CA MET A 1 -2.13 -1.98 16.32
C MET A 1 -2.07 -2.15 14.82
N LYS A 2 -3.16 -1.89 14.08
CA LYS A 2 -3.18 -1.94 12.61
C LYS A 2 -3.49 -0.54 12.08
N LEU A 3 -2.73 -0.09 11.08
CA LEU A 3 -2.95 1.19 10.41
C LEU A 3 -3.67 0.91 9.07
N PRO A 4 -4.84 1.53 8.81
CA PRO A 4 -5.49 1.38 7.51
C PRO A 4 -4.68 2.09 6.43
N ALA A 5 -4.48 1.43 5.28
CA ALA A 5 -3.84 2.01 4.10
C ALA A 5 -4.90 2.61 3.15
N CYS A 6 -5.40 1.80 2.23
CA CYS A 6 -6.45 2.12 1.28
C CYS A 6 -7.28 0.87 0.98
N ARG A 7 -8.32 0.98 0.14
CA ARG A 7 -8.99 -0.20 -0.41
C ARG A 7 -8.08 -0.79 -1.49
N LEU A 8 -8.02 -2.12 -1.58
CA LEU A 8 -7.24 -2.80 -2.62
C LEU A 8 -7.68 -2.40 -4.04
N ALA A 9 -8.97 -2.11 -4.24
CA ALA A 9 -9.48 -1.65 -5.53
C ALA A 9 -8.94 -0.28 -5.97
N ASP A 10 -8.46 0.53 -5.01
CA ASP A 10 -7.88 1.85 -5.26
C ASP A 10 -6.36 1.79 -5.44
N LEU A 11 -5.75 0.61 -5.26
CA LEU A 11 -4.32 0.35 -5.47
C LEU A 11 -4.13 -0.76 -6.52
N PRO A 12 -4.24 -0.45 -7.83
CA PRO A 12 -3.99 -1.42 -8.90
C PRO A 12 -2.60 -2.04 -8.83
N ARG A 13 -2.41 -3.17 -9.53
CA ARG A 13 -1.08 -3.77 -9.68
C ARG A 13 -0.12 -2.79 -10.37
N GLY A 14 1.10 -2.72 -9.90
CA GLY A 14 2.14 -1.78 -10.35
C GLY A 14 2.10 -0.41 -9.68
N GLU A 15 1.11 -0.15 -8.81
CA GLU A 15 0.93 1.15 -8.14
C GLU A 15 1.45 1.13 -6.69
N ALA A 16 1.61 2.34 -6.13
CA ALA A 16 2.03 2.53 -4.74
C ALA A 16 1.12 3.54 -4.01
N PHE A 17 0.86 3.29 -2.73
CA PHE A 17 0.11 4.17 -1.84
C PHE A 17 1.00 4.64 -0.68
N ARG A 18 1.12 5.96 -0.50
CA ARG A 18 1.83 6.53 0.65
C ARG A 18 0.91 6.57 1.86
N LEU A 19 1.32 5.90 2.94
CA LEU A 19 0.64 6.02 4.23
C LEU A 19 0.95 7.38 4.86
N GLU A 20 -0.09 8.05 5.35
CA GLU A 20 0.05 9.21 6.23
C GLU A 20 0.33 8.72 7.67
N SER A 21 1.54 8.18 7.87
CA SER A 21 2.02 7.69 9.17
C SER A 21 3.40 8.23 9.53
N ASP A 22 3.75 8.11 10.81
CA ASP A 22 5.10 8.31 11.32
C ASP A 22 5.57 7.02 12.03
N PRO A 23 6.61 6.32 11.54
CA PRO A 23 7.42 6.66 10.37
C PRO A 23 6.63 6.59 9.05
N ALA A 24 7.14 7.29 8.03
CA ALA A 24 6.56 7.26 6.70
C ALA A 24 6.70 5.86 6.07
N VAL A 25 5.58 5.34 5.56
CA VAL A 25 5.47 3.99 4.99
C VAL A 25 4.84 4.09 3.60
N ALA A 26 5.25 3.24 2.67
CA ALA A 26 4.66 3.14 1.33
C ALA A 26 4.23 1.70 1.06
N VAL A 27 2.98 1.51 0.63
CA VAL A 27 2.44 0.21 0.27
C VAL A 27 2.56 0.01 -1.23
N PHE A 28 3.12 -1.12 -1.66
CA PHE A 28 3.30 -1.47 -3.07
C PHE A 28 2.43 -2.66 -3.43
N HIS A 29 1.74 -2.58 -4.57
CA HIS A 29 1.09 -3.74 -5.19
C HIS A 29 1.92 -4.16 -6.39
N THR A 30 2.62 -5.29 -6.30
CA THR A 30 3.48 -5.76 -7.39
C THR A 30 2.65 -6.15 -8.61
N GLU A 31 3.31 -6.28 -9.77
CA GLU A 31 2.67 -6.80 -10.98
C GLU A 31 2.19 -8.25 -10.81
N ASP A 32 2.90 -9.03 -9.99
CA ASP A 32 2.59 -10.42 -9.65
C ASP A 32 1.43 -10.56 -8.65
N GLY A 33 1.08 -9.47 -7.94
CA GLY A 33 -0.11 -9.37 -7.08
C GLY A 33 0.16 -9.44 -5.57
N GLU A 34 1.42 -9.42 -5.15
CA GLU A 34 1.80 -9.30 -3.75
C GLU A 34 1.70 -7.86 -3.24
N LEU A 35 1.58 -7.74 -1.91
CA LEU A 35 1.53 -6.46 -1.20
C LEU A 35 2.71 -6.35 -0.22
N TYR A 36 3.42 -5.23 -0.28
CA TYR A 36 4.53 -4.88 0.61
C TYR A 36 4.29 -3.51 1.25
N ALA A 37 4.83 -3.28 2.46
CA ALA A 37 4.73 -2.01 3.20
C ALA A 37 6.04 -1.72 3.94
#